data_AF-A0A2K3MHX8-F1
#
_entry.id   AF-A0A2K3MHX8-F1
#
_cell.length_a   1.000
_cell.length_b   1.000
_cell.length_c   1.000
_cell.angle_alpha   90.00
_cell.angle_beta   90.00
_cell.angle_gamma   90.00
#
_symmetry.space_group_name_H-M   'P 1'
#
loop_
_entity.id
_entity.type
_entity.pdbx_description
1 polymer ?
#
loop_
_entity_poly.entity_id
_entity_poly.type
_entity_poly.pdbx_seq_one_letter_code
_entity_poly.pdbx_strand_id
1 'polypeptide(L)'
;VSLIKKVTEQVRLLAKDENEKLTETSLYDVIPPYDQARALGKTNIDVDRIASGLPCGSEGFLLMYARWKKLERDLYNERKERFDITQIPDVYDSCK
;
A
#
# COMPACT_ATOMS: atom_id res chain seq x y z
N VAL A 1 13.72 12.12 -9.96
CA VAL A 1 12.47 12.28 -9.18
C VAL A 1 11.19 12.11 -10.02
N SER A 2 11.17 12.46 -11.31
CA SER A 2 9.95 12.37 -12.15
C SER A 2 9.26 11.00 -12.13
N LEU A 3 10.01 9.89 -12.20
CA LEU A 3 9.43 8.55 -12.22
C LEU A 3 8.74 8.16 -10.90
N ILE A 4 9.40 8.36 -9.75
CA ILE A 4 8.81 8.00 -8.46
C ILE A 4 7.53 8.80 -8.19
N LYS A 5 7.51 10.09 -8.57
CA LYS A 5 6.29 10.93 -8.52
C LYS A 5 5.15 10.36 -9.37
N LYS A 6 5.44 9.90 -10.59
CA LYS A 6 4.44 9.28 -11.47
C LYS A 6 3.87 7.99 -10.88
N VAL A 7 4.74 7.13 -10.34
CA VAL A 7 4.31 5.87 -9.69
C VAL A 7 3.45 6.18 -8.48
N THR A 8 3.88 7.11 -7.63
CA THR A 8 3.11 7.50 -6.43
C THR A 8 1.72 8.03 -6.78
N GLU A 9 1.57 8.84 -7.84
CA GLU A 9 0.25 9.30 -8.29
C GLU A 9 -0.62 8.18 -8.87
N GLN A 10 -0.04 7.22 -9.60
CA GLN A 10 -0.80 6.05 -10.07
C GLN A 10 -1.33 5.21 -8.90
N VAL A 11 -0.50 4.96 -7.88
CA VAL A 11 -0.93 4.22 -6.68
C VAL A 11 -2.00 5.00 -5.91
N ARG A 12 -1.95 6.34 -5.92
CA ARG A 12 -3.01 7.18 -5.34
C ARG A 12 -4.36 6.98 -6.01
N LEU A 13 -4.38 6.90 -7.35
CA LEU A 13 -5.62 6.68 -8.11
C LEU A 13 -6.20 5.30 -7.81
N LEU A 14 -5.36 4.28 -7.75
CA LEU A 14 -5.77 2.91 -7.37
C LEU A 14 -6.31 2.86 -5.93
N ALA A 15 -5.69 3.60 -5.00
CA ALA A 15 -6.17 3.68 -3.61
C ALA A 15 -7.56 4.33 -3.50
N LYS A 16 -7.88 5.30 -4.35
CA LYS A 16 -9.21 5.91 -4.40
C LYS A 16 -10.24 4.95 -4.98
N ASP A 17 -9.93 4.28 -6.09
CA ASP A 17 -10.80 3.30 -6.74
C ASP A 17 -11.13 2.12 -5.79
N GLU A 18 -10.13 1.61 -5.06
CA GLU A 18 -10.35 0.56 -4.05
C GLU A 18 -11.27 1.05 -2.92
N ASN A 19 -11.07 2.28 -2.44
CA ASN A 19 -11.93 2.85 -1.40
C ASN A 19 -13.37 3.07 -1.88
N GLU A 20 -13.55 3.57 -3.11
CA GLU A 20 -14.88 3.77 -3.72
C GLU A 20 -15.61 2.43 -3.90
N LYS A 21 -14.95 1.40 -4.45
CA LYS A 21 -15.51 0.04 -4.57
C LYS A 21 -15.87 -0.59 -3.24
N LEU A 22 -15.04 -0.40 -2.20
CA LEU A 22 -15.35 -0.86 -0.85
C LEU A 22 -16.59 -0.14 -0.29
N THR A 23 -16.70 1.17 -0.51
CA THR A 23 -17.88 1.93 -0.07
C THR A 23 -19.15 1.55 -0.82
N GLU A 24 -19.07 1.27 -2.13
CA GLU A 24 -20.20 0.78 -2.93
C GLU A 24 -20.65 -0.62 -2.48
N THR A 25 -19.70 -1.55 -2.28
CA THR A 25 -20.01 -2.90 -1.79
C THR A 25 -20.64 -2.86 -0.40
N SER A 26 -20.13 -1.99 0.50
CA SER A 26 -20.68 -1.78 1.84
C SER A 26 -22.08 -1.14 1.86
N LEU A 27 -22.49 -0.42 0.81
CA LEU A 27 -23.84 0.19 0.73
C LEU A 27 -24.93 -0.84 0.36
N TYR A 28 -24.55 -1.93 -0.31
CA TYR A 28 -25.44 -3.03 -0.67
C TYR A 28 -25.37 -4.22 0.29
N ASP A 29 -24.29 -4.32 1.09
CA ASP A 29 -24.18 -5.28 2.17
C ASP A 29 -24.91 -4.78 3.43
N VAL A 30 -26.15 -5.20 3.60
CA VAL A 30 -26.86 -5.15 4.89
C VAL A 30 -26.04 -5.97 5.88
N ILE A 31 -25.21 -5.32 6.69
CA ILE A 31 -24.42 -5.98 7.75
C ILE A 31 -25.42 -6.60 8.76
N PRO A 32 -25.48 -7.95 8.90
CA PRO A 32 -26.23 -8.55 9.99
C PRO A 32 -25.54 -8.15 11.31
N PRO A 33 -26.25 -8.06 12.45
CA PRO A 33 -25.75 -7.40 13.67
C PRO A 33 -24.53 -8.03 14.38
N TYR A 34 -23.83 -8.97 13.76
CA TYR A 34 -22.67 -9.66 14.33
C TYR A 34 -21.63 -9.95 13.25
N ASP A 35 -20.57 -9.13 13.21
CA ASP A 35 -19.47 -9.34 12.27
C ASP A 35 -18.59 -10.53 12.72
N GLN A 36 -18.93 -11.67 12.14
CA GLN A 36 -18.47 -13.02 12.41
C GLN A 36 -16.96 -13.22 12.14
N ALA A 37 -16.31 -12.31 11.41
CA ALA A 37 -14.88 -12.35 11.12
C ALA A 37 -14.02 -12.18 12.39
N ARG A 38 -14.47 -11.34 13.33
CA ARG A 38 -13.79 -11.08 14.60
C ARG A 38 -13.95 -12.23 15.62
N ALA A 39 -14.96 -13.08 15.45
CA ALA A 39 -15.24 -14.21 16.34
C ALA A 39 -14.46 -15.49 16.00
N LEU A 40 -13.84 -15.58 14.81
CA LEU A 40 -13.24 -16.83 14.28
C LEU A 40 -11.71 -16.83 14.19
N GLY A 41 -11.01 -15.82 14.73
CA GLY A 41 -9.54 -15.84 14.84
C GLY A 41 -8.79 -16.00 13.51
N LYS A 42 -9.28 -15.37 12.43
CA LYS A 42 -8.73 -15.57 11.08
C LYS A 42 -7.42 -14.81 10.86
N THR A 43 -6.32 -15.43 11.25
CA THR A 43 -4.96 -15.18 10.69
C THR A 43 -4.79 -15.74 9.28
N ASN A 44 -5.74 -16.56 8.79
CA ASN A 44 -5.66 -17.24 7.49
C ASN A 44 -6.20 -16.43 6.30
N ILE A 45 -6.86 -15.28 6.52
CA ILE A 45 -7.33 -14.43 5.41
C ILE A 45 -6.15 -13.87 4.61
N ASP A 46 -5.01 -13.61 5.26
CA ASP A 46 -3.80 -13.15 4.58
C ASP A 46 -3.15 -14.25 3.73
N VAL A 47 -3.22 -15.52 4.14
CA VAL A 47 -2.59 -16.63 3.41
C VAL A 47 -3.28 -16.89 2.07
N ASP A 48 -4.62 -16.92 2.05
CA ASP A 48 -5.37 -17.11 0.80
C ASP A 48 -5.21 -15.90 -0.14
N ARG A 49 -5.06 -14.68 0.40
CA ARG A 49 -4.82 -13.47 -0.38
C ARG A 49 -3.39 -13.42 -0.96
N ILE A 50 -2.40 -13.87 -0.19
CA ILE A 50 -1.01 -14.04 -0.67
C ILE A 50 -0.94 -15.16 -1.73
N ALA A 51 -1.61 -16.29 -1.51
CA ALA A 51 -1.68 -17.40 -2.45
C ALA A 51 -2.44 -17.05 -3.75
N SER A 52 -3.42 -16.13 -3.66
CA SER A 52 -4.13 -15.56 -4.82
C SER A 52 -3.25 -14.64 -5.69
N GLY A 53 -1.98 -14.41 -5.31
CA GLY A 53 -1.05 -13.60 -6.09
C GLY A 53 -1.40 -12.11 -6.09
N LEU A 54 -2.08 -11.60 -5.05
CA LEU A 54 -2.33 -10.18 -4.93
C LEU A 54 -0.98 -9.43 -4.93
N PRO A 55 -0.82 -8.36 -5.73
CA PRO A 55 0.42 -7.62 -5.76
C PRO A 55 0.78 -7.12 -4.35
N CYS A 56 2.07 -7.22 -4.01
CA CYS A 56 2.63 -6.70 -2.76
C CYS A 56 2.15 -7.37 -1.45
N GLY A 57 1.82 -8.67 -1.48
CA GLY A 57 1.76 -9.47 -0.25
C GLY A 57 0.58 -9.12 0.68
N SER A 58 -0.60 -8.94 0.08
CA SER A 58 -1.87 -8.52 0.72
C SER A 58 -2.00 -7.05 1.13
N GLU A 59 -1.00 -6.21 0.86
CA GLU A 59 -1.09 -4.77 1.13
C GLU A 59 -2.13 -4.07 0.25
N GLY A 60 -3.08 -3.36 0.86
CA GLY A 60 -4.04 -2.50 0.14
C GLY A 60 -3.36 -1.27 -0.47
N PHE A 61 -3.95 -0.72 -1.54
CA PHE A 61 -3.36 0.38 -2.29
C PHE A 61 -3.16 1.65 -1.45
N LEU A 62 -3.98 1.87 -0.42
CA LEU A 62 -3.82 2.99 0.51
C LEU A 62 -2.52 2.89 1.33
N LEU A 63 -2.20 1.69 1.82
CA LEU A 63 -0.96 1.44 2.56
C LEU A 63 0.24 1.54 1.62
N MET A 64 0.13 1.01 0.40
CA MET A 64 1.15 1.17 -0.64
C MET A 64 1.39 2.65 -0.96
N TYR A 65 0.34 3.46 -1.12
CA TYR A 65 0.47 4.88 -1.41
C TYR A 65 1.25 5.62 -0.32
N ALA A 66 0.94 5.36 0.95
CA ALA A 66 1.66 5.95 2.09
C ALA A 66 3.16 5.61 2.05
N ARG A 67 3.50 4.36 1.73
CA ARG A 67 4.90 3.92 1.59
C ARG A 67 5.60 4.57 0.41
N TRP A 68 4.95 4.68 -0.75
CA TRP A 68 5.48 5.38 -1.92
C TRP A 68 5.71 6.87 -1.66
N LYS A 69 4.83 7.55 -0.92
CA LYS A 69 5.04 8.94 -0.48
C LYS A 69 6.26 9.08 0.42
N LYS A 70 6.45 8.14 1.37
CA LYS A 70 7.64 8.11 2.22
C LYS A 70 8.90 7.92 1.38
N LEU A 71 8.90 6.95 0.48
CA LEU A 71 10.04 6.65 -0.40
C LEU A 71 10.37 7.84 -1.30
N GLU A 72 9.38 8.51 -1.88
CA GLU A 72 9.57 9.71 -2.70
C GLU A 72 10.35 10.80 -1.95
N ARG A 73 9.99 11.04 -0.68
CA ARG A 73 10.64 12.04 0.18
C ARG A 73 12.04 11.60 0.62
N ASP A 74 12.19 10.34 0.98
CA ASP A 74 13.43 9.84 1.57
C ASP A 74 14.50 9.58 0.49
N LEU A 75 14.09 9.33 -0.77
CA LEU A 75 15.00 9.04 -1.89
C LEU A 75 15.78 10.27 -2.40
N TYR A 76 15.16 11.45 -2.42
CA TYR A 76 15.77 12.66 -2.97
C TYR A 76 15.82 13.80 -1.96
N ASN A 77 17.02 14.28 -1.67
CA ASN A 77 17.25 15.39 -0.76
C ASN A 77 17.19 16.72 -1.52
N GLU A 78 16.07 17.43 -1.38
CA GLU A 78 15.86 18.72 -2.06
C GLU A 78 16.86 19.80 -1.62
N ARG A 79 17.34 19.79 -0.36
CA ARG A 79 18.32 20.78 0.13
C ARG A 79 19.70 20.62 -0.49
N LYS A 80 20.06 19.39 -0.87
CA LYS A 80 21.38 19.01 -1.37
C LYS A 80 21.37 18.69 -2.86
N GLU A 81 20.20 18.80 -3.50
CA GLU A 81 19.94 18.46 -4.90
C GLU A 81 20.51 17.10 -5.34
N ARG A 82 20.43 16.09 -4.47
CA ARG A 82 20.99 14.76 -4.75
C ARG A 82 20.14 13.63 -4.20
N PHE A 83 20.27 12.46 -4.81
CA PHE A 83 19.72 11.23 -4.27
C PHE A 83 20.50 10.79 -3.03
N ASP A 84 19.79 10.37 -2.00
CA ASP A 84 20.38 9.92 -0.73
C ASP A 84 19.75 8.60 -0.29
N ILE A 85 20.25 7.50 -0.86
CA ILE A 85 19.75 6.16 -0.55
C ILE A 85 20.09 5.69 0.87
N THR A 86 20.95 6.41 1.61
CA THR A 86 21.31 6.06 2.99
C THR A 86 20.14 6.13 3.95
N GLN A 87 19.11 6.91 3.59
CA GLN A 87 17.87 7.03 4.36
C GLN A 87 16.92 5.84 4.16
N ILE A 88 17.25 4.93 3.24
CA ILE A 88 16.46 3.74 2.90
C ILE A 88 17.36 2.52 3.12
N PRO A 89 17.44 1.96 4.34
CA PRO A 89 18.37 0.89 4.71
C PRO A 89 18.33 -0.30 3.75
N ASP A 90 17.14 -0.79 3.41
CA ASP A 90 16.98 -1.96 2.53
C ASP A 90 17.57 -1.71 1.12
N VAL A 91 17.44 -0.49 0.60
CA VAL A 91 18.00 -0.10 -0.70
C VAL A 91 19.50 0.08 -0.60
N TYR A 92 19.99 0.72 0.48
CA TYR A 92 21.42 0.87 0.73
C TYR A 92 22.13 -0.48 0.85
N ASP A 93 21.56 -1.40 1.63
CA ASP A 93 22.09 -2.75 1.83
C ASP A 93 22.06 -3.58 0.55
N SER A 94 21.02 -3.42 -0.29
CA SER A 94 20.96 -4.10 -1.60
C SER A 94 22.00 -3.59 -2.61
N CYS A 95 22.53 -2.39 -2.41
CA CYS A 95 23.58 -1.80 -3.26
C CYS A 95 25.01 -2.13 -2.79
N LYS A 96 25.16 -2.78 -1.64
CA LYS A 96 26.46 -3.16 -1.06
C LYS A 96 26.95 -4.50 -1.60
#